data_AF-A0A7C3CF05-F1
#
_entry.id   AF-A0A7C3CF05-F1
#
_cell.length_a   1.000
_cell.length_b   1.000
_cell.length_c   1.000
_cell.angle_alpha   90.00
_cell.angle_beta   90.00
_cell.angle_gamma   90.00
#
_symmetry.space_group_name_H-M   'P 1'
#
loop_
_entity.id
_entity.type
_entity.pdbx_description
1 polymer ?
#
loop_
_entity_poly.entity_id
_entity_poly.type
_entity_poly.pdbx_seq_one_letter_code
_entity_poly.pdbx_strand_id
1 'polypeptide(L)'
;MIDRRACLSYLAGAVPGLRLLAGPLFPSTVADRVERRYQTPGPRPAGLKATRDGLWILDQATASAYLVHFATGQVKLEIETGTLRPTAIETDEVGLWIAAEDGRKMVRLDFVEDEEGKVKKDQVVRKAEFDVPGAGPVKWRHAGEPPDPIGAQGLAWRRGELYVAVPPAAAIHVLKQDGSLVRTLPAPGIRPQGLAWDPDGRLWCADAFSRSFFKLDPATGKIIKQHFLPFAKPEVDGKVIVPHGLTIWQRMIYFCSLETGELYRTPLVNRME
;
A
#
# COMPACT_ATOMS: atom_id res chain seq x y z
N MET A 1 -24.10 -15.48 30.36
CA MET A 1 -24.74 -14.15 30.37
C MET A 1 -23.99 -13.30 31.37
N ILE A 2 -23.13 -12.39 30.90
CA ILE A 2 -22.36 -11.49 31.77
C ILE A 2 -23.05 -10.12 31.73
N ASP A 3 -23.37 -9.61 32.91
CA ASP A 3 -24.20 -8.44 33.18
C ASP A 3 -23.53 -7.13 32.74
N ARG A 4 -24.30 -6.26 32.07
CA ARG A 4 -23.87 -4.96 31.52
C ARG A 4 -23.48 -3.92 32.59
N ARG A 5 -23.60 -4.23 33.88
CA ARG A 5 -23.27 -3.32 34.99
C ARG A 5 -21.84 -3.43 35.55
N ALA A 6 -21.03 -4.38 35.09
CA ALA A 6 -19.66 -4.57 35.61
C ALA A 6 -18.56 -3.76 34.89
N CYS A 7 -18.86 -3.03 33.81
CA CYS A 7 -17.84 -2.30 33.02
C CYS A 7 -17.56 -0.84 33.46
N LEU A 8 -18.12 -0.36 34.56
CA LEU A 8 -18.04 1.08 34.92
C LEU A 8 -17.24 1.44 36.18
N SER A 9 -16.55 0.50 36.82
CA SER A 9 -15.80 0.78 38.07
C SER A 9 -14.27 0.89 37.95
N TYR A 10 -13.68 0.86 36.75
CA TYR A 10 -12.22 0.97 36.56
C TYR A 10 -11.73 2.30 35.96
N LEU A 11 -12.46 3.41 36.15
CA LEU A 11 -12.05 4.75 35.71
C LEU A 11 -12.03 5.79 36.85
N ALA A 12 -11.55 5.41 38.03
CA ALA A 12 -11.28 6.36 39.11
C ALA A 12 -9.83 6.22 39.60
N GLY A 13 -8.91 6.73 38.80
CA GLY A 13 -7.49 6.84 39.12
C GLY A 13 -6.85 7.94 38.29
N ALA A 14 -7.32 9.18 38.45
CA ALA A 14 -6.68 10.34 37.84
C ALA A 14 -5.35 10.60 38.56
N VAL A 15 -4.22 10.31 37.90
CA VAL A 15 -2.90 10.78 38.36
C VAL A 15 -2.84 12.29 38.13
N PRO A 16 -2.70 13.13 39.17
CA PRO A 16 -2.58 14.57 39.00
C PRO A 16 -1.31 14.89 38.21
N GLY A 17 -1.46 15.51 37.04
CA GLY A 17 -0.32 15.92 36.20
C GLY A 17 -0.17 15.14 34.89
N LEU A 18 -0.95 14.07 34.65
CA LEU A 18 -1.00 13.44 33.34
C LEU A 18 -1.88 14.28 32.40
N ARG A 19 -1.29 15.28 31.73
CA ARG A 19 -1.89 15.81 30.51
C ARG A 19 -1.91 14.66 29.50
N LEU A 20 -3.06 14.05 29.25
CA LEU A 20 -3.28 13.36 27.98
C LEU A 20 -3.00 14.41 26.91
N LEU A 21 -1.85 14.32 26.26
CA LEU A 21 -1.63 15.02 25.01
C LEU A 21 -2.69 14.46 24.07
N ALA A 22 -3.78 15.22 23.88
CA ALA A 22 -4.72 14.95 22.82
C ALA A 22 -3.89 14.95 21.53
N GLY A 23 -3.61 13.75 21.00
CA GLY A 23 -2.97 13.62 19.70
C GLY A 23 -3.77 14.43 18.68
N PRO A 24 -3.14 14.89 17.59
CA PRO A 24 -3.86 15.68 16.59
C PRO A 24 -5.11 14.93 16.14
N LEU A 25 -6.28 15.46 16.50
CA LEU A 25 -7.57 14.96 16.05
C LEU A 25 -7.72 15.37 14.59
N PHE A 26 -7.45 14.43 13.68
CA PHE A 26 -7.82 14.56 12.27
C PHE A 26 -9.21 13.95 12.05
N PRO A 27 -10.00 14.45 11.08
CA PRO A 27 -11.29 13.86 10.75
C PRO A 27 -11.14 12.38 10.35
N SER A 28 -12.04 11.57 10.89
CA SER A 28 -12.11 10.14 10.64
C SER A 28 -13.45 9.77 10.03
N THR A 29 -13.45 8.84 9.10
CA THR A 29 -14.65 8.33 8.41
C THR A 29 -14.56 6.83 8.28
N VAL A 30 -15.70 6.15 8.12
CA VAL A 30 -15.75 4.72 7.80
C VAL A 30 -16.27 4.59 6.37
N ALA A 31 -15.71 3.66 5.60
CA ALA A 31 -16.22 3.32 4.27
C ALA A 31 -17.70 2.92 4.37
N ASP A 32 -18.55 3.61 3.61
CA ASP A 32 -19.97 3.29 3.46
C ASP A 32 -20.15 1.90 2.83
N ARG A 33 -19.27 1.57 1.88
CA ARG A 33 -19.25 0.29 1.17
C ARG A 33 -17.83 -0.13 0.85
N VAL A 34 -17.62 -1.45 0.84
CA VAL A 34 -16.42 -2.09 0.30
C VAL A 34 -16.87 -3.12 -0.72
N GLU A 35 -16.60 -2.85 -1.99
CA GLU A 35 -17.01 -3.70 -3.10
C GLU A 35 -15.88 -4.67 -3.45
N ARG A 36 -16.14 -5.97 -3.31
CA ARG A 36 -15.30 -6.99 -3.94
C ARG A 36 -15.42 -6.87 -5.46
N ARG A 37 -14.28 -6.95 -6.16
CA ARG A 37 -14.23 -6.92 -7.62
C ARG A 37 -14.09 -8.33 -8.18
N TYR A 38 -12.96 -8.99 -7.89
CA TYR A 38 -12.64 -10.32 -8.38
C TYR A 38 -11.43 -10.90 -7.63
N GLN A 39 -11.23 -12.21 -7.81
CA GLN A 39 -9.97 -12.88 -7.48
C GLN A 39 -8.87 -12.35 -8.41
N THR A 40 -7.72 -11.97 -7.87
CA THR A 40 -6.58 -11.54 -8.70
C THR A 40 -5.99 -12.73 -9.47
N PRO A 41 -5.30 -12.49 -10.60
CA PRO A 41 -4.69 -13.58 -11.38
C PRO A 41 -3.69 -14.41 -10.56
N GLY A 42 -2.88 -13.74 -9.74
CA GLY A 42 -2.02 -14.39 -8.76
C GLY A 42 -2.67 -14.51 -7.37
N PRO A 43 -2.20 -15.42 -6.51
CA PRO A 43 -2.83 -15.73 -5.22
C PRO A 43 -2.43 -14.79 -4.07
N ARG A 44 -1.36 -13.99 -4.21
CA ARG A 44 -0.82 -13.08 -3.18
C ARG A 44 -0.55 -11.68 -3.76
N PRO A 45 -1.59 -10.91 -4.12
CA PRO A 45 -1.44 -9.57 -4.66
C PRO A 45 -0.87 -8.62 -3.59
N ALA A 46 0.25 -7.99 -3.89
CA ALA A 46 0.98 -7.13 -2.95
C ALA A 46 1.00 -5.66 -3.38
N GLY A 47 1.09 -5.38 -4.68
CA GLY A 47 1.14 -4.02 -5.23
C GLY A 47 0.08 -3.76 -6.27
N LEU A 48 -0.41 -2.52 -6.34
CA LEU A 48 -1.39 -2.08 -7.35
C LEU A 48 -0.94 -0.78 -8.00
N LYS A 49 -1.19 -0.64 -9.31
CA LYS A 49 -1.04 0.64 -9.99
C LYS A 49 -2.04 0.80 -11.13
N ALA A 50 -2.95 1.76 -11.00
CA ALA A 50 -3.87 2.14 -12.06
C ALA A 50 -3.17 2.96 -13.15
N THR A 51 -3.51 2.67 -14.40
CA THR A 51 -3.13 3.40 -15.61
C THR A 51 -4.36 3.56 -16.51
N ARG A 52 -4.21 4.24 -17.65
CA ARG A 52 -5.27 4.32 -18.65
C ARG A 52 -5.56 2.97 -19.30
N ASP A 53 -4.53 2.12 -19.43
CA ASP A 53 -4.65 0.83 -20.12
C ASP A 53 -5.23 -0.26 -19.23
N GLY A 54 -5.20 -0.07 -17.91
CA GLY A 54 -5.75 -1.02 -16.96
C GLY A 54 -5.18 -0.86 -15.56
N LEU A 55 -5.39 -1.89 -14.75
CA LEU A 55 -4.84 -2.00 -13.41
C LEU A 55 -3.66 -2.98 -13.44
N TRP A 56 -2.48 -2.51 -13.07
CA TRP A 56 -1.37 -3.38 -12.74
C TRP A 56 -1.57 -3.99 -11.35
N ILE A 57 -1.36 -5.30 -11.26
CA ILE A 57 -1.38 -6.09 -10.03
C ILE A 57 -0.07 -6.86 -9.96
N LEU A 58 0.74 -6.56 -8.96
CA LEU A 58 1.96 -7.30 -8.66
C LEU A 58 1.65 -8.40 -7.67
N ASP A 59 2.00 -9.63 -8.02
CA ASP A 59 1.82 -10.79 -7.16
C ASP A 59 3.14 -11.23 -6.52
N GLN A 60 3.13 -11.44 -5.21
CA GLN A 60 4.31 -11.83 -4.44
C GLN A 60 4.67 -13.30 -4.61
N ALA A 61 3.69 -14.18 -4.81
CA ALA A 61 3.90 -15.62 -4.89
C ALA A 61 4.40 -16.05 -6.28
N THR A 62 3.81 -15.49 -7.34
CA THR A 62 4.24 -15.79 -8.72
C THR A 62 5.39 -14.91 -9.18
N ALA A 63 5.65 -13.79 -8.51
CA ALA A 63 6.58 -12.76 -8.97
C ALA A 63 6.24 -12.21 -10.37
N SER A 64 4.97 -12.25 -10.75
CA SER A 64 4.46 -11.65 -11.98
C SER A 64 3.78 -10.32 -11.72
N ALA A 65 3.84 -9.41 -12.70
CA ALA A 65 3.01 -8.22 -12.78
C ALA A 65 1.95 -8.41 -13.87
N TYR A 66 0.68 -8.28 -13.51
CA TYR A 66 -0.46 -8.47 -14.40
C TYR A 66 -1.12 -7.13 -14.71
N LEU A 67 -1.21 -6.75 -15.98
CA LEU A 67 -2.10 -5.68 -16.42
C LEU A 67 -3.47 -6.27 -16.71
N VAL A 68 -4.49 -5.85 -15.96
CA VAL A 68 -5.85 -6.39 -16.07
C VAL A 68 -6.87 -5.32 -16.43
N HIS A 69 -7.99 -5.75 -17.01
CA HIS A 69 -9.15 -4.90 -17.16
C HIS A 69 -9.81 -4.60 -15.80
N PHE A 70 -10.05 -3.32 -15.49
CA PHE A 70 -10.56 -2.88 -14.17
C PHE A 70 -11.85 -3.57 -13.72
N ALA A 71 -12.78 -3.83 -14.65
CA ALA A 71 -14.09 -4.34 -14.27
C ALA A 71 -14.11 -5.86 -14.07
N THR A 72 -13.34 -6.59 -14.87
CA THR A 72 -13.47 -8.05 -15.05
C THR A 72 -12.28 -8.84 -14.51
N GLY A 73 -11.12 -8.20 -14.32
CA GLY A 73 -9.89 -8.91 -13.94
C GLY A 73 -9.25 -9.70 -15.08
N GLN A 74 -9.79 -9.59 -16.30
CA GLN A 74 -9.22 -10.25 -17.48
C GLN A 74 -7.79 -9.73 -17.71
N VAL A 75 -6.84 -10.66 -17.76
CA VAL A 75 -5.42 -10.38 -18.02
C VAL A 75 -5.24 -9.92 -19.47
N LYS A 76 -4.67 -8.73 -19.64
CA LYS A 76 -4.24 -8.19 -20.94
C LYS A 76 -2.78 -8.52 -21.21
N LEU A 77 -1.95 -8.35 -20.18
CA LEU A 77 -0.51 -8.57 -20.21
C LEU A 77 -0.08 -9.16 -18.87
N GLU A 78 0.85 -10.10 -18.94
CA GLU A 78 1.59 -10.64 -17.79
C GLU A 78 3.06 -10.40 -18.08
N ILE A 79 3.79 -9.90 -17.08
CA ILE A 79 5.23 -9.70 -17.12
C ILE A 79 5.83 -10.56 -16.01
N GLU A 80 6.68 -11.51 -16.40
CA GLU A 80 7.52 -12.22 -15.46
C GLU A 80 8.64 -11.30 -15.00
N THR A 81 8.61 -10.88 -13.74
CA THR A 81 9.50 -9.81 -13.28
C THR A 81 10.93 -10.29 -13.02
N GLY A 82 11.12 -11.61 -12.85
CA GLY A 82 12.39 -12.20 -12.41
C GLY A 82 12.85 -11.69 -11.03
N THR A 83 11.96 -11.08 -10.24
CA THR A 83 12.28 -10.58 -8.90
C THR A 83 11.91 -11.58 -7.82
N LEU A 84 12.63 -11.54 -6.69
CA LEU A 84 12.34 -12.39 -5.54
C LEU A 84 11.39 -11.67 -4.58
N ARG A 85 10.28 -12.30 -4.19
CA ARG A 85 9.33 -11.80 -3.18
C ARG A 85 8.99 -10.31 -3.33
N PRO A 86 8.42 -9.89 -4.47
CA PRO A 86 8.09 -8.50 -4.70
C PRO A 86 6.91 -8.04 -3.82
N THR A 87 6.88 -6.77 -3.47
CA THR A 87 6.01 -6.21 -2.41
C THR A 87 5.23 -4.98 -2.84
N ALA A 88 5.76 -4.19 -3.78
CA ALA A 88 5.09 -3.00 -4.28
C ALA A 88 5.53 -2.70 -5.71
N ILE A 89 4.64 -2.05 -6.46
CA ILE A 89 4.82 -1.73 -7.88
C ILE A 89 4.46 -0.28 -8.14
N GLU A 90 5.17 0.33 -9.07
CA GLU A 90 4.85 1.59 -9.71
C GLU A 90 5.26 1.48 -11.19
N THR A 91 4.69 2.28 -12.07
CA THR A 91 4.94 2.19 -13.52
C THR A 91 5.01 3.58 -14.14
N ASP A 92 5.81 3.68 -15.19
CA ASP A 92 5.74 4.73 -16.19
C ASP A 92 5.46 4.10 -17.56
N GLU A 93 5.57 4.87 -18.64
CA GLU A 93 5.32 4.38 -20.01
C GLU A 93 6.39 3.39 -20.50
N VAL A 94 7.57 3.38 -19.87
CA VAL A 94 8.73 2.61 -20.33
C VAL A 94 8.98 1.35 -19.52
N GLY A 95 8.30 1.15 -18.38
CA GLY A 95 8.54 -0.01 -17.53
C GLY A 95 8.00 0.08 -16.11
N LEU A 96 8.51 -0.83 -15.27
CA LEU A 96 8.08 -1.07 -13.90
C LEU A 96 9.17 -0.71 -12.89
N TRP A 97 8.76 -0.08 -11.79
CA TRP A 97 9.51 0.01 -10.54
C TRP A 97 8.95 -1.01 -9.56
N ILE A 98 9.81 -1.87 -9.03
CA ILE A 98 9.41 -2.96 -8.13
C ILE A 98 10.24 -2.93 -6.86
N ALA A 99 9.56 -2.96 -5.72
CA ALA A 99 10.18 -3.28 -4.44
C ALA A 99 10.32 -4.81 -4.33
N ALA A 100 11.55 -5.31 -4.41
CA ALA A 100 11.92 -6.72 -4.41
C ALA A 100 12.68 -7.11 -3.14
N GLU A 101 12.93 -8.42 -2.97
CA GLU A 101 13.60 -9.00 -1.81
C GLU A 101 12.96 -8.58 -0.48
N ASP A 102 11.65 -8.82 -0.34
CA ASP A 102 10.86 -8.35 0.81
C ASP A 102 10.84 -6.82 0.92
N GLY A 103 11.07 -6.14 -0.20
CA GLY A 103 11.11 -4.68 -0.33
C GLY A 103 12.46 -4.05 0.01
N ARG A 104 13.51 -4.83 0.29
CA ARG A 104 14.85 -4.31 0.60
C ARG A 104 15.56 -3.72 -0.62
N LYS A 105 15.24 -4.21 -1.82
CA LYS A 105 15.79 -3.69 -3.08
C LYS A 105 14.71 -2.98 -3.88
N MET A 106 15.08 -1.85 -4.47
CA MET A 106 14.31 -1.24 -5.56
C MET A 106 14.89 -1.72 -6.89
N VAL A 107 14.05 -2.19 -7.80
CA VAL A 107 14.44 -2.69 -9.12
C VAL A 107 13.68 -1.93 -10.19
N ARG A 108 14.41 -1.42 -11.20
CA ARG A 108 13.83 -0.88 -12.42
C ARG A 108 13.90 -1.90 -13.54
N LEU A 109 12.75 -2.23 -14.12
CA LEU A 109 12.61 -3.09 -15.29
C LEU A 109 12.03 -2.28 -16.44
N ASP A 110 12.76 -2.16 -17.55
CA ASP A 110 12.21 -1.61 -18.79
C ASP A 110 11.54 -2.72 -19.60
N PHE A 111 10.44 -2.38 -20.27
CA PHE A 111 9.76 -3.29 -21.19
C PHE A 111 10.62 -3.51 -22.44
N VAL A 112 10.52 -4.72 -23.01
CA VAL A 112 11.05 -5.02 -24.34
C VAL A 112 9.88 -5.10 -25.30
N GLU A 113 9.94 -4.39 -26.42
CA GLU A 113 8.93 -4.42 -27.46
C GLU A 113 9.36 -5.32 -28.63
N ASP A 114 8.38 -5.88 -29.35
CA ASP A 114 8.59 -6.50 -30.66
C ASP A 114 8.67 -5.44 -31.78
N GLU A 115 8.84 -5.89 -33.03
CA GLU A 115 8.98 -5.00 -34.19
C GLU A 115 7.70 -4.17 -34.43
N GLU A 116 6.56 -4.62 -33.92
CA GLU A 116 5.27 -3.96 -33.96
C GLU A 116 5.01 -3.02 -32.77
N GLY A 117 5.98 -2.86 -31.85
CA GLY A 117 5.88 -1.99 -30.68
C GLY A 117 5.04 -2.57 -29.53
N LYS A 118 4.81 -3.89 -29.51
CA LYS A 118 4.07 -4.56 -28.46
C LYS A 118 5.02 -5.14 -27.42
N VAL A 119 4.71 -4.90 -26.15
CA VAL A 119 5.49 -5.42 -25.01
C VAL A 119 5.51 -6.95 -25.01
N LYS A 120 6.72 -7.52 -25.02
CA LYS A 120 7.01 -8.93 -24.86
C LYS A 120 6.86 -9.33 -23.39
N LYS A 121 6.19 -10.46 -23.15
CA LYS A 121 5.75 -10.88 -21.81
C LYS A 121 6.87 -11.46 -20.94
N ASP A 122 7.83 -12.08 -21.61
CA ASP A 122 8.93 -12.88 -21.09
C ASP A 122 10.27 -12.12 -21.10
N GLN A 123 10.26 -10.87 -21.55
CA GLN A 123 11.48 -10.08 -21.74
C GLN A 123 11.36 -8.71 -21.10
N VAL A 124 12.22 -8.48 -20.11
CA VAL A 124 12.43 -7.20 -19.46
C VAL A 124 13.92 -6.92 -19.33
N VAL A 125 14.31 -5.66 -19.36
CA VAL A 125 15.71 -5.25 -19.14
C VAL A 125 15.82 -4.63 -17.77
N ARG A 126 16.64 -5.22 -16.87
CA ARG A 126 16.96 -4.60 -15.59
C ARG A 126 17.88 -3.40 -15.81
N LYS A 127 17.44 -2.20 -15.45
CA LYS A 127 18.18 -0.95 -15.67
C LYS A 127 18.86 -0.39 -14.43
N ALA A 128 18.26 -0.61 -13.28
CA ALA A 128 18.77 -0.10 -12.02
C ALA A 128 18.35 -1.02 -10.88
N GLU A 129 19.22 -1.06 -9.87
CA GLU A 129 18.94 -1.69 -8.60
C GLU A 129 19.65 -0.90 -7.50
N PHE A 130 18.96 -0.65 -6.39
CA PHE A 130 19.54 -0.02 -5.22
C PHE A 130 18.85 -0.47 -3.92
N ASP A 131 19.55 -0.31 -2.80
CA ASP A 131 19.00 -0.58 -1.47
C ASP A 131 17.95 0.46 -1.08
N VAL A 132 16.83 0.00 -0.54
CA VAL A 132 15.78 0.88 -0.03
C VAL A 132 16.21 1.45 1.33
N PRO A 133 16.32 2.78 1.49
CA PRO A 133 16.64 3.39 2.77
C PRO A 133 15.62 3.00 3.85
N GLY A 134 16.10 2.76 5.07
CA GLY A 134 15.24 2.45 6.20
C GLY A 134 14.70 1.01 6.24
N ALA A 135 15.11 0.14 5.32
CA ALA A 135 14.85 -1.30 5.41
C ALA A 135 15.47 -1.88 6.69
N GLY A 136 14.81 -2.85 7.30
CA GLY A 136 15.22 -3.39 8.59
C GLY A 136 14.13 -4.22 9.30
N PRO A 137 14.34 -4.52 10.58
CA PRO A 137 13.41 -5.33 11.36
C PRO A 137 12.10 -4.58 11.67
N VAL A 138 10.97 -5.28 11.62
CA VAL A 138 9.66 -4.72 12.01
C VAL A 138 9.44 -4.76 13.52
N LYS A 139 8.57 -3.87 14.02
CA LYS A 139 8.29 -3.71 15.47
C LYS A 139 7.05 -4.46 15.98
N TRP A 140 6.26 -5.10 15.12
CA TRP A 140 4.93 -5.66 15.45
C TRP A 140 4.84 -7.20 15.37
N ARG A 141 5.81 -7.94 15.91
CA ARG A 141 5.78 -9.42 15.93
C ARG A 141 5.66 -10.02 17.33
N HIS A 142 5.26 -11.30 17.36
CA HIS A 142 5.25 -12.15 18.56
C HIS A 142 6.69 -12.38 19.05
N ALA A 143 6.87 -12.47 20.36
CA ALA A 143 8.19 -12.66 20.98
C ALA A 143 8.79 -14.03 20.61
N GLY A 144 10.06 -14.08 20.22
CA GLY A 144 10.82 -15.33 20.10
C GLY A 144 11.67 -15.55 18.84
N GLU A 145 11.46 -14.77 17.77
CA GLU A 145 12.24 -14.90 16.52
C GLU A 145 12.76 -13.53 16.05
N PRO A 146 14.03 -13.44 15.59
CA PRO A 146 14.51 -12.22 14.94
C PRO A 146 13.73 -12.01 13.64
N PRO A 147 13.09 -10.85 13.44
CA PRO A 147 12.35 -10.60 12.21
C PRO A 147 13.31 -10.53 11.03
N ASP A 148 12.98 -11.22 9.94
CA ASP A 148 13.63 -10.98 8.66
C ASP A 148 13.48 -9.49 8.30
N PRO A 149 14.56 -8.82 7.87
CA PRO A 149 14.48 -7.42 7.49
C PRO A 149 13.59 -7.28 6.26
N ILE A 150 12.63 -6.37 6.33
CA ILE A 150 11.79 -5.96 5.19
C ILE A 150 12.15 -4.53 4.78
N GLY A 151 11.68 -4.09 3.62
CA GLY A 151 11.81 -2.71 3.18
C GLY A 151 10.50 -2.11 2.71
N ALA A 152 10.51 -1.54 1.51
CA ALA A 152 9.36 -0.87 0.90
C ALA A 152 8.13 -1.78 0.82
N GLN A 153 6.95 -1.24 1.13
CA GLN A 153 5.65 -1.93 0.98
C GLN A 153 4.63 -1.13 0.16
N GLY A 154 4.98 0.08 -0.25
CA GLY A 154 4.15 0.90 -1.12
C GLY A 154 4.97 1.91 -1.90
N LEU A 155 4.59 2.12 -3.15
CA LEU A 155 5.26 3.02 -4.09
C LEU A 155 4.24 3.98 -4.69
N ALA A 156 4.64 5.24 -4.87
CA ALA A 156 3.86 6.20 -5.64
C ALA A 156 4.78 7.22 -6.32
N TRP A 157 4.71 7.33 -7.65
CA TRP A 157 5.47 8.32 -8.41
C TRP A 157 4.71 9.64 -8.55
N ARG A 158 5.42 10.77 -8.42
CA ARG A 158 4.89 12.07 -8.83
C ARG A 158 6.01 13.08 -9.06
N ARG A 159 5.94 13.78 -10.21
CA ARG A 159 6.81 14.93 -10.54
C ARG A 159 8.32 14.62 -10.37
N GLY A 160 8.78 13.47 -10.87
CA GLY A 160 10.20 13.11 -10.81
C GLY A 160 10.67 12.55 -9.47
N GLU A 161 9.75 12.26 -8.55
CA GLU A 161 10.06 11.73 -7.22
C GLU A 161 9.26 10.46 -6.95
N LEU A 162 9.95 9.47 -6.39
CA LEU A 162 9.38 8.20 -5.95
C LEU A 162 9.13 8.26 -4.44
N TYR A 163 7.88 8.08 -4.02
CA TYR A 163 7.50 7.98 -2.62
C TYR A 163 7.47 6.49 -2.24
N VAL A 164 8.11 6.16 -1.13
CA VAL A 164 8.36 4.78 -0.71
C VAL A 164 7.95 4.61 0.75
N ALA A 165 6.87 3.87 1.01
CA ALA A 165 6.45 3.53 2.36
C ALA A 165 7.33 2.42 2.91
N VAL A 166 8.05 2.69 4.00
CA VAL A 166 9.02 1.77 4.63
C VAL A 166 8.63 1.54 6.09
N PRO A 167 7.91 0.44 6.39
CA PRO A 167 7.40 0.18 7.73
C PRO A 167 8.45 0.12 8.85
N PRO A 168 9.63 -0.51 8.68
CA PRO A 168 10.66 -0.53 9.74
C PRO A 168 11.12 0.88 10.16
N ALA A 169 11.17 1.81 9.20
CA ALA A 169 11.52 3.21 9.44
C ALA A 169 10.36 4.06 9.96
N ALA A 170 9.13 3.53 9.99
CA ALA A 170 7.90 4.30 10.25
C ALA A 170 7.81 5.57 9.37
N ALA A 171 8.25 5.45 8.12
CA ALA A 171 8.50 6.59 7.26
C ALA A 171 8.04 6.35 5.81
N ILE A 172 7.78 7.45 5.12
CA ILE A 172 7.69 7.51 3.66
C ILE A 172 8.93 8.26 3.17
N HIS A 173 9.87 7.55 2.55
CA HIS A 173 11.03 8.15 1.92
C HIS A 173 10.68 8.68 0.54
N VAL A 174 11.18 9.87 0.20
CA VAL A 174 11.05 10.46 -1.13
C VAL A 174 12.40 10.36 -1.80
N LEU A 175 12.48 9.59 -2.89
CA LEU A 175 13.72 9.29 -3.60
C LEU A 175 13.70 9.92 -5.00
N LYS A 176 14.90 10.19 -5.53
CA LYS A 176 15.11 10.35 -6.97
C LYS A 176 15.17 8.99 -7.66
N GLN A 177 15.15 9.01 -8.99
CA GLN A 177 15.18 7.81 -9.82
C GLN A 177 16.44 6.95 -9.60
N ASP A 178 17.56 7.58 -9.25
CA ASP A 178 18.82 6.91 -8.94
C ASP A 178 18.88 6.33 -7.50
N GLY A 179 17.81 6.48 -6.72
CA GLY A 179 17.73 6.03 -5.33
C GLY A 179 18.19 7.07 -4.31
N SER A 180 18.67 8.24 -4.73
CA SER A 180 19.11 9.30 -3.83
C SER A 180 17.94 9.81 -2.96
N LEU A 181 18.12 9.79 -1.64
CA LEU A 181 17.13 10.29 -0.69
C LEU A 181 17.01 11.81 -0.77
N VAL A 182 15.80 12.30 -1.06
CA VAL A 182 15.47 13.73 -1.09
C VAL A 182 15.00 14.21 0.27
N ARG A 183 14.05 13.48 0.87
CA ARG A 183 13.46 13.80 2.17
C ARG A 183 12.72 12.60 2.75
N THR A 184 12.41 12.69 4.03
CA THR A 184 11.66 11.67 4.77
C THR A 184 10.42 12.31 5.38
N LEU A 185 9.27 11.69 5.17
CA LEU A 185 7.99 12.05 5.78
C LEU A 185 7.63 11.00 6.84
N PRO A 186 6.95 11.38 7.94
CA PRO A 186 6.38 10.38 8.84
C PRO A 186 5.33 9.54 8.12
N ALA A 187 5.39 8.22 8.26
CA ALA A 187 4.31 7.36 7.81
C ALA A 187 3.19 7.34 8.86
N PRO A 188 1.92 7.19 8.45
CA PRO A 188 0.84 6.94 9.37
C PRO A 188 0.87 5.49 9.86
N GLY A 189 0.37 5.27 11.09
CA GLY A 189 0.25 3.94 11.66
C GLY A 189 1.60 3.25 11.90
N ILE A 190 1.57 1.93 11.94
CA ILE A 190 2.77 1.11 12.20
C ILE A 190 3.05 0.09 11.10
N ARG A 191 2.10 -0.15 10.18
CA ARG A 191 2.23 -1.04 9.03
C ARG A 191 1.81 -0.31 7.75
N PRO A 192 2.46 0.81 7.37
CA PRO A 192 2.15 1.48 6.11
C PRO A 192 2.39 0.53 4.92
N GLN A 193 1.44 0.43 4.01
CA GLN A 193 1.49 -0.44 2.83
C GLN A 193 1.46 0.43 1.57
N GLY A 194 0.53 0.17 0.65
CA GLY A 194 0.40 0.87 -0.61
C GLY A 194 0.24 2.38 -0.48
N LEU A 195 0.74 3.09 -1.48
CA LEU A 195 0.66 4.53 -1.63
C LEU A 195 -0.12 4.89 -2.91
N ALA A 196 -0.86 5.99 -2.89
CA ALA A 196 -1.56 6.48 -4.07
C ALA A 196 -1.75 7.99 -4.05
N TRP A 197 -1.83 8.61 -5.22
CA TRP A 197 -2.20 10.01 -5.35
C TRP A 197 -3.68 10.16 -5.65
N ASP A 198 -4.36 11.03 -4.91
CA ASP A 198 -5.72 11.42 -5.29
C ASP A 198 -5.73 12.52 -6.37
N PRO A 199 -6.89 12.77 -7.02
CA PRO A 199 -7.01 13.81 -8.03
C PRO A 199 -6.72 15.23 -7.52
N ASP A 200 -6.85 15.46 -6.21
CA ASP A 200 -6.56 16.76 -5.57
C ASP A 200 -5.06 16.92 -5.27
N GLY A 201 -4.24 15.92 -5.60
CA GLY A 201 -2.81 15.94 -5.37
C GLY A 201 -2.39 15.70 -3.93
N ARG A 202 -3.19 14.97 -3.15
CA ARG A 202 -2.81 14.49 -1.81
C ARG A 202 -2.34 13.05 -1.88
N LEU A 203 -1.37 12.73 -1.02
CA LEU A 203 -0.84 11.38 -0.91
C LEU A 203 -1.76 10.59 0.01
N TRP A 204 -2.07 9.36 -0.36
CA TRP A 204 -2.79 8.40 0.46
C TRP A 204 -1.88 7.23 0.79
N CYS A 205 -1.98 6.75 2.03
CA CYS A 205 -1.25 5.59 2.52
C CYS A 205 -2.23 4.60 3.15
N ALA A 206 -2.21 3.36 2.71
CA ALA A 206 -2.87 2.27 3.42
C ALA A 206 -2.05 1.92 4.67
N ASP A 207 -2.71 1.54 5.75
CA ASP A 207 -2.07 0.93 6.91
C ASP A 207 -2.79 -0.37 7.25
N ALA A 208 -2.04 -1.46 7.18
CA ALA A 208 -2.58 -2.80 7.39
C ALA A 208 -3.02 -3.03 8.84
N PHE A 209 -2.35 -2.42 9.81
CA PHE A 209 -2.63 -2.64 11.23
C PHE A 209 -3.97 -2.02 11.65
N SER A 210 -4.18 -0.75 11.31
CA SER A 210 -5.41 -0.01 11.61
C SER A 210 -6.54 -0.28 10.62
N ARG A 211 -6.29 -1.07 9.56
CA ARG A 211 -7.23 -1.35 8.46
C ARG A 211 -7.85 -0.06 7.91
N SER A 212 -6.99 0.90 7.59
CA SER A 212 -7.43 2.23 7.17
C SER A 212 -6.56 2.84 6.08
N PHE A 213 -7.07 3.89 5.46
CA PHE A 213 -6.36 4.73 4.50
C PHE A 213 -6.22 6.14 5.08
N PHE A 214 -5.00 6.67 5.05
CA PHE A 214 -4.68 7.99 5.56
C PHE A 214 -4.40 8.94 4.41
N LYS A 215 -5.11 10.07 4.37
CA LYS A 215 -4.82 11.20 3.48
C LYS A 215 -3.75 12.06 4.16
N LEU A 216 -2.67 12.35 3.45
CA LEU A 216 -1.50 13.03 3.95
C LEU A 216 -1.25 14.33 3.19
N ASP A 217 -0.68 15.30 3.88
CA ASP A 217 -0.02 16.43 3.24
C ASP A 217 1.32 15.94 2.64
N PRO A 218 1.54 16.05 1.32
CA PRO A 218 2.72 15.46 0.68
C PRO A 218 4.02 16.23 0.93
N ALA A 219 3.94 17.46 1.44
CA ALA A 219 5.12 18.24 1.79
C ALA A 219 5.62 17.91 3.19
N THR A 220 4.70 17.58 4.11
CA THR A 220 5.00 17.45 5.54
C THR A 220 4.76 16.06 6.12
N GLY A 221 4.00 15.19 5.43
CA GLY A 221 3.51 13.92 5.96
C GLY A 221 2.40 14.05 7.00
N LYS A 222 1.93 15.27 7.30
CA LYS A 222 0.86 15.48 8.28
C LYS A 222 -0.41 14.76 7.85
N ILE A 223 -1.00 13.99 8.77
CA ILE A 223 -2.29 13.34 8.54
C ILE A 223 -3.38 14.41 8.43
N ILE A 224 -4.10 14.38 7.32
CA ILE A 224 -5.25 15.24 7.02
C ILE A 224 -6.55 14.51 7.35
N LYS A 225 -6.64 13.22 7.06
CA LYS A 225 -7.86 12.41 7.25
C LYS A 225 -7.51 10.95 7.44
N GLN A 226 -8.33 10.23 8.19
CA GLN A 226 -8.34 8.77 8.24
C GLN A 226 -9.67 8.23 7.69
N HIS A 227 -9.58 7.17 6.90
CA HIS A 227 -10.71 6.47 6.32
C HIS A 227 -10.62 4.98 6.62
N PHE A 228 -11.45 4.49 7.53
CA PHE A 228 -11.45 3.11 7.98
C PHE A 228 -12.19 2.21 7.01
N LEU A 229 -11.68 0.99 6.82
CA LEU A 229 -12.53 -0.11 6.41
C LEU A 229 -13.52 -0.42 7.55
N PRO A 230 -14.71 -0.97 7.26
CA PRO A 230 -15.69 -1.23 8.31
C PRO A 230 -15.18 -2.25 9.34
N PHE A 231 -15.45 -1.97 10.61
CA PHE A 231 -14.92 -2.76 11.74
C PHE A 231 -15.55 -4.15 11.84
N ALA A 232 -16.86 -4.25 11.56
CA ALA A 232 -17.65 -5.47 11.71
C ALA A 232 -17.65 -6.38 10.47
N LYS A 233 -17.21 -5.88 9.31
CA LYS A 233 -17.10 -6.59 8.03
C LYS A 233 -16.02 -5.88 7.19
N PRO A 234 -15.00 -6.57 6.66
CA PRO A 234 -15.31 -7.66 5.75
C PRO A 234 -14.34 -8.84 5.97
N GLU A 235 -14.87 -9.93 6.50
CA GLU A 235 -14.19 -11.22 6.49
C GLU A 235 -14.71 -12.01 5.28
N VAL A 236 -13.80 -12.63 4.54
CA VAL A 236 -14.12 -13.59 3.48
C VAL A 236 -13.58 -14.92 3.95
N ASP A 237 -14.47 -15.91 4.12
CA ASP A 237 -14.11 -17.24 4.61
C ASP A 237 -13.29 -17.21 5.92
N GLY A 238 -13.66 -16.30 6.84
CA GLY A 238 -12.97 -16.11 8.13
C GLY A 238 -11.64 -15.34 8.04
N LYS A 239 -11.26 -14.83 6.87
CA LYS A 239 -10.07 -13.99 6.69
C LYS A 239 -10.44 -12.52 6.70
N VAL A 240 -9.84 -11.77 7.63
CA VAL A 240 -9.99 -10.32 7.71
C VAL A 240 -9.36 -9.67 6.48
N ILE A 241 -10.12 -8.80 5.81
CA ILE A 241 -9.58 -7.99 4.72
C ILE A 241 -8.68 -6.88 5.28
N VAL A 242 -7.45 -6.89 4.78
CA VAL A 242 -6.38 -5.98 5.17
C VAL A 242 -5.88 -5.26 3.91
N PRO A 243 -5.83 -3.92 3.89
CA PRO A 243 -5.36 -3.22 2.72
C PRO A 243 -3.84 -3.37 2.58
N HIS A 244 -3.41 -3.91 1.44
CA HIS A 244 -2.01 -4.03 1.05
C HIS A 244 -1.70 -3.04 -0.09
N GLY A 245 -1.69 -3.50 -1.35
CA GLY A 245 -1.49 -2.65 -2.51
C GLY A 245 -2.62 -1.63 -2.62
N LEU A 246 -2.29 -0.40 -3.03
CA LEU A 246 -3.20 0.72 -3.07
C LEU A 246 -3.05 1.46 -4.40
N THR A 247 -4.16 1.82 -5.03
CA THR A 247 -4.17 2.81 -6.10
C THR A 247 -5.48 3.60 -6.06
N ILE A 248 -5.48 4.81 -6.64
CA ILE A 248 -6.69 5.63 -6.74
C ILE A 248 -6.97 5.86 -8.22
N TRP A 249 -8.20 5.55 -8.63
CA TRP A 249 -8.65 5.71 -10.01
C TRP A 249 -10.11 6.10 -10.04
N GLN A 250 -10.47 7.11 -10.85
CA GLN A 250 -11.86 7.58 -11.01
C GLN A 250 -12.59 7.81 -9.68
N ARG A 251 -11.91 8.49 -8.73
CA ARG A 251 -12.41 8.75 -7.37
C ARG A 251 -12.82 7.49 -6.59
N MET A 252 -12.18 6.36 -6.86
CA MET A 252 -12.27 5.15 -6.06
C MET A 252 -10.89 4.81 -5.51
N ILE A 253 -10.86 4.37 -4.26
CA ILE A 253 -9.71 3.70 -3.66
C ILE A 253 -9.81 2.24 -4.06
N TYR A 254 -8.85 1.76 -4.85
CA TYR A 254 -8.67 0.33 -5.13
C TYR A 254 -7.58 -0.21 -4.22
N PHE A 255 -7.83 -1.37 -3.63
CA PHE A 255 -6.83 -2.05 -2.80
C PHE A 255 -6.96 -3.56 -2.93
N CYS A 256 -5.85 -4.26 -2.76
CA CYS A 256 -5.85 -5.72 -2.67
C CYS A 256 -5.67 -6.16 -1.22
N SER A 257 -6.13 -7.37 -0.92
CA SER A 257 -5.82 -8.04 0.35
C SER A 257 -5.00 -9.28 0.05
N LEU A 258 -3.81 -9.32 0.63
CA LEU A 258 -2.84 -10.36 0.40
C LEU A 258 -3.33 -11.71 0.96
N GLU A 259 -4.10 -11.68 2.05
CA GLU A 259 -4.68 -12.82 2.74
C GLU A 259 -5.80 -13.50 1.93
N THR A 260 -6.60 -12.71 1.21
CA THR A 260 -7.74 -13.24 0.43
C THR A 260 -7.38 -13.50 -1.04
N GLY A 261 -6.36 -12.81 -1.58
CA GLY A 261 -6.05 -12.88 -3.01
C GLY A 261 -7.03 -12.10 -3.88
N GLU A 262 -7.75 -11.14 -3.30
CA GLU A 262 -8.84 -10.45 -3.97
C GLU A 262 -8.58 -8.95 -4.11
N LEU A 263 -9.20 -8.37 -5.14
CA LEU A 263 -9.27 -6.93 -5.37
C LEU A 263 -10.58 -6.36 -4.82
N TYR A 264 -10.48 -5.24 -4.12
CA TYR A 264 -11.61 -4.48 -3.60
C TYR A 264 -11.53 -3.02 -4.03
N ARG A 265 -12.65 -2.31 -3.86
CA ARG A 265 -12.67 -0.86 -3.93
C ARG A 265 -13.67 -0.24 -2.97
N THR A 266 -13.44 1.01 -2.63
CA THR A 266 -14.36 1.86 -1.87
C THR A 266 -14.33 3.29 -2.43
N PRO A 267 -15.42 4.08 -2.33
CA PRO A 267 -15.41 5.47 -2.77
C PRO A 267 -14.29 6.28 -2.10
N LEU A 268 -13.63 7.13 -2.88
CA LEU A 268 -12.69 8.11 -2.34
C LEU A 268 -13.49 9.17 -1.58
N VAL A 269 -13.25 9.29 -0.28
CA VAL A 269 -13.93 10.30 0.53
C VAL A 269 -13.40 11.71 0.24
N ASN A 270 -14.32 12.65 0.02
CA ASN A 270 -13.99 14.05 -0.22
C ASN A 270 -13.53 14.76 1.06
N ARG A 271 -12.96 15.97 0.88
CA ARG A 271 -12.80 16.95 1.96
C ARG A 271 -14.21 17.34 2.43
N MET A 272 -14.58 16.86 3.62
CA MET A 272 -15.65 17.37 4.47
C MET A 272 -17.05 17.46 3.82
N GLU A 273 -17.93 16.53 4.21
CA GLU A 273 -19.24 16.95 4.71
C GLU A 273 -19.10 17.09 6.24
#